data_AF-A0A317T3B5-F1
#
_entry.id   AF-A0A317T3B5-F1
#
_cell.length_a   1.000
_cell.length_b   1.000
_cell.length_c   1.000
_cell.angle_alpha   90.00
_cell.angle_beta   90.00
_cell.angle_gamma   90.00
#
_symmetry.space_group_name_H-M   'P 1'
#
loop_
_entity.id
_entity.type
_entity.pdbx_description
1 polymer ?
#
loop_
_entity_poly.entity_id
_entity_poly.type
_entity_poly.pdbx_seq_one_letter_code
_entity_poly.pdbx_strand_id
1 'polypeptide(L)'
;MSSQNENQETSTPVRFKAFGWLMQRITGVGLLLFLGLHFWLQHMPNGFLATAEEYNSILRELGSTGQEFADAFAKGALKEALPGEHVITYSKVLERLQAPLWKMIDIMLLFLALSHGMLGVSRALGDYVHNERIRKIAVAMGWTVSVLLAWQGTMAVMSVGMN
;
A
#
# COMPACT_ATOMS: atom_id res chain seq x y z
N MET A 1 -19.80 37.81 -43.65
CA MET A 1 -19.69 36.34 -43.52
C MET A 1 -18.24 35.99 -43.26
N SER A 2 -17.86 35.78 -42.01
CA SER A 2 -16.65 35.03 -41.67
C SER A 2 -16.91 34.35 -40.32
N SER A 3 -16.72 33.04 -40.33
CA SER A 3 -17.24 32.08 -39.38
C SER A 3 -16.64 32.26 -37.99
N GLN A 4 -17.52 32.48 -37.01
CA GLN A 4 -17.25 32.12 -35.62
C GLN A 4 -17.15 30.59 -35.54
N ASN A 5 -15.96 30.07 -35.81
CA ASN A 5 -15.60 28.72 -35.39
C ASN A 5 -15.16 28.82 -33.94
N GLU A 6 -16.15 28.97 -33.05
CA GLU A 6 -15.97 28.70 -31.62
C GLU A 6 -15.60 27.23 -31.51
N ASN A 7 -14.30 26.99 -31.39
CA ASN A 7 -13.78 25.70 -30.97
C ASN A 7 -14.49 25.35 -29.68
N GLN A 8 -15.40 24.36 -29.75
CA GLN A 8 -16.07 23.78 -28.60
C GLN A 8 -14.99 23.18 -27.70
N GLU A 9 -14.45 24.00 -26.80
CA GLU A 9 -13.72 23.50 -25.63
C GLU A 9 -14.68 22.57 -24.91
N THR A 10 -14.37 21.27 -24.94
CA THR A 10 -15.12 20.25 -24.24
C THR A 10 -14.89 20.44 -22.73
N SER A 11 -15.55 21.45 -22.16
CA SER A 11 -15.41 21.77 -20.75
C SER A 11 -15.94 20.60 -19.94
N THR A 12 -15.06 19.94 -19.18
CA THR A 12 -15.47 18.91 -18.22
C THR A 12 -16.49 19.53 -17.25
N PRO A 13 -17.65 18.89 -17.01
CA PRO A 13 -18.69 19.49 -16.17
C PRO A 13 -18.13 19.80 -14.78
N VAL A 14 -18.43 20.99 -14.26
CA VAL A 14 -17.92 21.50 -12.97
C VAL A 14 -18.08 20.48 -11.82
N ARG A 15 -19.17 19.69 -11.85
CA ARG A 15 -19.45 18.61 -10.90
C ARG A 15 -18.36 17.54 -10.85
N PHE A 16 -17.76 17.14 -11.98
CA PHE A 16 -16.71 16.11 -12.01
C PHE A 16 -15.40 16.61 -11.40
N LYS A 17 -15.07 17.89 -11.61
CA LYS A 17 -13.90 18.53 -10.99
C LYS A 17 -14.08 18.63 -9.47
N ALA A 18 -15.27 19.07 -9.02
CA ALA A 18 -15.61 19.15 -7.60
C ALA A 18 -15.60 17.78 -6.92
N PHE A 19 -16.17 16.76 -7.57
CA PHE A 19 -16.17 15.39 -7.06
C PHE A 19 -14.74 14.85 -6.89
N GLY A 20 -13.88 15.01 -7.90
CA GLY A 20 -12.48 14.60 -7.79
C GLY A 20 -11.76 15.29 -6.63
N TRP A 21 -11.94 16.60 -6.48
CA TRP A 21 -11.38 17.36 -5.36
C TRP A 21 -11.85 16.81 -4.00
N LEU A 22 -13.15 16.56 -3.85
CA LEU A 22 -13.74 16.01 -2.63
C LEU A 22 -13.16 14.64 -2.31
N MET A 23 -13.09 13.75 -3.31
CA MET A 23 -12.51 12.42 -3.15
C MET A 23 -11.06 12.48 -2.69
N GLN A 24 -10.25 13.42 -3.18
CA GLN A 24 -8.86 13.59 -2.70
C GLN A 24 -8.79 13.92 -1.20
N ARG A 25 -9.77 14.66 -0.67
CA ARG A 25 -9.82 15.02 0.75
C ARG A 25 -10.32 13.87 1.61
N ILE A 26 -11.38 13.20 1.19
CA ILE A 26 -11.93 12.04 1.92
C ILE A 26 -10.88 10.93 1.99
N THR A 27 -10.26 10.57 0.87
CA THR A 27 -9.21 9.54 0.87
C THR A 27 -7.98 9.98 1.62
N GLY A 28 -7.62 11.27 1.59
CA GLY A 28 -6.49 11.82 2.36
C GLY A 28 -6.71 11.74 3.88
N VAL A 29 -7.90 12.12 4.36
CA VAL A 29 -8.26 11.99 5.78
C VAL A 29 -8.32 10.52 6.20
N GLY A 30 -8.91 9.67 5.36
CA GLY A 30 -8.89 8.22 5.56
C GLY A 30 -7.47 7.69 5.66
N LEU A 31 -6.57 8.12 4.78
CA LEU A 31 -5.17 7.74 4.82
C LEU A 31 -4.48 8.15 6.11
N LEU A 32 -4.68 9.38 6.61
CA LEU A 32 -4.09 9.78 7.89
C LEU A 32 -4.46 8.83 9.02
N LEU A 33 -5.72 8.40 9.09
CA LEU A 33 -6.19 7.46 10.11
C LEU A 33 -5.63 6.06 9.90
N PHE A 34 -5.82 5.47 8.71
CA PHE A 34 -5.45 4.07 8.45
C PHE A 34 -3.94 3.87 8.34
N LEU A 35 -3.22 4.82 7.76
CA LEU A 35 -1.75 4.79 7.72
C LEU A 35 -1.16 5.00 9.11
N GLY A 36 -1.75 5.88 9.93
CA GLY A 36 -1.34 6.05 11.33
C GLY A 36 -1.50 4.76 12.13
N LEU A 37 -2.64 4.07 11.97
CA LEU A 37 -2.86 2.74 12.57
C LEU A 37 -1.86 1.70 12.05
N HIS A 38 -1.57 1.71 10.75
CA HIS A 38 -0.60 0.80 10.13
C HIS A 38 0.81 0.99 10.70
N PHE A 39 1.29 2.23 10.80
CA PHE A 39 2.58 2.53 11.41
C PHE A 39 2.59 2.14 12.89
N TRP A 40 1.52 2.43 13.63
CA TRP A 40 1.41 2.01 15.02
C TRP A 40 1.57 0.49 15.16
N LEU A 41 0.85 -0.30 14.36
CA LEU A 41 0.91 -1.76 14.41
C LEU A 41 2.25 -2.36 13.99
N GLN A 42 3.00 -1.69 13.11
CA GLN A 42 4.28 -2.21 12.63
C GLN A 42 5.47 -1.78 13.48
N HIS A 43 5.35 -0.68 14.23
CA HIS A 43 6.49 -0.10 14.94
C HIS A 43 6.33 -0.03 16.47
N MET A 44 5.10 0.00 17.00
CA MET A 44 4.90 0.09 18.44
C MET A 44 4.71 -1.31 19.04
N PRO A 45 5.22 -1.56 20.26
CA PRO A 45 4.98 -2.81 20.99
C PRO A 45 3.50 -3.16 21.02
N ASN A 46 3.15 -4.31 20.44
CA ASN A 46 1.80 -4.83 20.42
C ASN A 46 1.84 -6.37 20.39
N GLY A 47 0.68 -7.02 20.55
CA GLY A 47 0.60 -8.48 20.59
C GLY A 47 0.95 -9.19 19.26
N PHE A 48 1.04 -8.46 18.16
CA PHE A 48 1.30 -8.97 16.81
C PHE A 48 2.73 -8.67 16.31
N LEU A 49 3.67 -8.39 17.21
CA LEU A 49 5.10 -8.33 16.90
C LEU A 49 5.84 -9.35 17.78
N ALA A 50 6.85 -10.01 17.22
CA ALA A 50 7.67 -10.94 17.95
C ALA A 50 8.58 -10.17 18.90
N THR A 51 8.74 -10.66 20.12
CA THR A 51 9.79 -10.16 21.02
C THR A 51 11.17 -10.50 20.48
N ALA A 52 12.21 -9.80 20.94
CA ALA A 52 13.59 -10.11 20.59
C ALA A 52 13.96 -11.58 20.87
N GLU A 53 13.46 -12.17 21.97
CA GLU A 53 13.71 -13.57 22.32
C GLU A 53 13.02 -14.54 21.34
N GLU A 54 11.73 -14.31 21.02
CA GLU A 54 10.99 -15.09 20.02
C GLU A 54 11.63 -14.99 18.63
N TYR A 55 12.11 -13.81 18.24
CA TYR A 55 12.78 -13.62 16.95
C TYR A 55 14.14 -14.34 16.90
N ASN A 56 14.94 -14.23 17.96
CA ASN A 56 16.26 -14.85 18.02
C ASN A 56 16.17 -16.39 18.05
N SER A 57 15.11 -16.96 18.63
CA SER A 57 14.88 -18.42 18.57
C SER A 57 14.57 -18.89 17.14
N ILE A 58 13.72 -18.16 16.40
CA ILE A 58 13.43 -18.41 14.98
C ILE A 58 14.70 -18.31 14.14
N LEU A 59 15.51 -17.27 14.36
CA LEU A 59 16.78 -17.10 13.64
C LEU A 59 17.73 -18.28 13.84
N ARG A 60 17.85 -18.78 15.07
CA ARG A 60 18.71 -19.93 15.39
C ARG A 60 18.23 -21.21 14.71
N GLU A 61 16.92 -21.43 14.69
CA GLU A 61 16.31 -22.56 14.00
C GLU A 61 16.61 -22.50 12.48
N LEU A 62 16.40 -21.33 11.86
CA LEU A 62 16.68 -21.12 10.43
C LEU A 62 18.16 -21.33 10.09
N GLY A 63 19.06 -20.81 10.92
CA GLY A 63 20.51 -20.99 10.78
C GLY A 63 20.94 -22.45 10.91
N SER A 64 20.22 -23.26 11.71
CA SER A 64 20.48 -24.70 11.82
C SER A 64 19.94 -25.53 10.64
N THR A 65 18.94 -25.00 9.92
CA THR A 65 18.23 -25.73 8.87
C THR A 65 18.78 -25.45 7.47
N GLY A 66 19.31 -24.24 7.22
CA GLY A 66 19.79 -23.83 5.92
C GLY A 66 21.17 -23.19 5.98
N GLN A 67 22.12 -23.74 5.21
CA GLN A 67 23.48 -23.21 5.12
C GLN A 67 23.51 -21.76 4.60
N GLU A 68 22.57 -21.39 3.73
CA GLU A 68 22.40 -20.00 3.25
C GLU A 68 22.10 -19.01 4.40
N PHE A 69 21.27 -19.41 5.37
CA PHE A 69 20.96 -18.58 6.54
C PHE A 69 22.15 -18.47 7.49
N ALA A 70 22.89 -19.58 7.68
CA ALA A 70 24.13 -19.57 8.44
C ALA A 70 25.17 -18.63 7.81
N ASP A 71 25.32 -18.67 6.49
CA ASP A 71 26.21 -17.78 5.75
C ASP A 71 25.76 -16.31 5.83
N ALA A 72 24.46 -16.05 5.76
CA ALA A 72 23.89 -14.70 5.90
C ALA A 72 24.13 -14.12 7.30
N PHE A 73 24.05 -14.94 8.34
CA PHE A 73 24.38 -14.56 9.71
C PHE A 73 25.89 -14.29 9.87
N ALA A 74 26.74 -15.18 9.35
CA ALA A 74 28.20 -15.01 9.40
C ALA A 74 28.67 -13.73 8.67
N LYS A 75 27.99 -13.35 7.59
CA LYS A 75 28.23 -12.10 6.84
C LYS A 75 27.57 -10.86 7.47
N GLY A 76 26.83 -11.02 8.56
CA GLY A 76 26.12 -9.94 9.26
C GLY A 76 24.93 -9.36 8.50
N ALA A 77 24.43 -10.05 7.47
CA ALA A 77 23.21 -9.69 6.75
C ALA A 77 21.96 -9.99 7.58
N LEU A 78 22.04 -10.98 8.47
CA LEU A 78 21.07 -11.25 9.53
C LEU A 78 21.73 -10.97 10.88
N LYS A 79 20.99 -10.35 11.79
CA LYS A 79 21.45 -10.01 13.14
C LYS A 79 20.37 -10.36 14.14
N GLU A 80 20.80 -10.77 15.33
CA GLU A 80 19.90 -10.91 16.46
C GLU A 80 19.27 -9.54 16.79
N ALA A 81 18.02 -9.57 17.23
CA ALA A 81 17.32 -8.38 17.69
C ALA A 81 17.91 -7.89 19.03
N LEU A 82 17.92 -6.58 19.22
CA LEU A 82 18.37 -5.95 20.44
C LEU A 82 17.41 -6.25 21.60
N PRO A 83 17.88 -6.24 22.87
CA PRO A 83 16.99 -6.41 24.01
C PRO A 83 15.86 -5.37 24.01
N GLY A 84 14.61 -5.83 24.09
CA GLY A 84 13.41 -4.98 24.07
C GLY A 84 12.92 -4.59 22.68
N GLU A 85 13.57 -5.05 21.61
CA GLU A 85 13.11 -4.84 20.24
C GLU A 85 11.90 -5.72 19.90
N HIS A 86 11.04 -5.19 19.02
CA HIS A 86 9.87 -5.88 18.49
C HIS A 86 10.00 -6.00 16.97
N VAL A 87 9.87 -7.23 16.46
CA VAL A 87 10.18 -7.56 15.07
C VAL A 87 8.96 -8.16 14.37
N ILE A 88 8.78 -7.80 13.10
CA ILE A 88 7.74 -8.39 12.25
C ILE A 88 8.21 -9.78 11.81
N THR A 89 7.42 -10.81 12.11
CA THR A 89 7.68 -12.19 11.69
C THR A 89 6.46 -12.79 10.98
N TYR A 90 6.70 -13.83 10.17
CA TYR A 90 5.63 -14.51 9.44
C TYR A 90 4.52 -15.02 10.36
N SER A 91 4.88 -15.68 11.47
CA SER A 91 3.92 -16.24 12.42
C SER A 91 3.01 -15.18 13.05
N LYS A 92 3.55 -14.01 13.42
CA LYS A 92 2.78 -12.91 14.00
C LYS A 92 1.89 -12.20 12.98
N VAL A 93 2.37 -12.05 11.73
CA VAL A 93 1.54 -11.54 10.63
C VAL A 93 0.39 -12.49 10.32
N LEU A 94 0.66 -13.81 10.29
CA LEU A 94 -0.35 -14.84 10.11
C LEU A 94 -1.41 -14.78 11.22
N GLU A 95 -0.99 -14.75 12.48
CA GLU A 95 -1.88 -14.61 13.64
C GLU A 95 -2.78 -13.37 13.53
N ARG A 96 -2.20 -12.22 13.17
CA ARG A 96 -2.97 -10.98 12.97
C ARG A 96 -3.99 -11.13 11.85
N LEU A 97 -3.56 -11.62 10.69
CA LEU A 97 -4.40 -11.72 9.50
C LEU A 97 -5.46 -12.82 9.61
N GLN A 98 -5.38 -13.74 10.57
CA GLN A 98 -6.49 -14.64 10.87
C GLN A 98 -7.73 -13.89 11.39
N ALA A 99 -7.58 -12.71 12.00
CA ALA A 99 -8.71 -11.94 12.47
C ALA A 99 -9.37 -11.12 11.32
N PRO A 100 -10.70 -11.26 11.09
CA PRO A 100 -11.39 -10.56 10.00
C PRO A 100 -11.29 -9.03 10.06
N LEU A 101 -11.22 -8.47 11.28
CA LEU A 101 -11.10 -7.03 11.49
C LEU A 101 -9.79 -6.47 10.89
N TRP A 102 -8.67 -7.17 11.11
CA TRP A 102 -7.37 -6.74 10.59
C TRP A 102 -7.32 -6.85 9.07
N LYS A 103 -7.92 -7.90 8.48
CA LYS A 103 -8.08 -8.01 7.02
C LYS A 103 -8.83 -6.80 6.45
N MET A 104 -9.95 -6.43 7.08
CA MET A 104 -10.75 -5.28 6.64
C MET A 104 -9.93 -3.98 6.71
N ILE A 105 -9.17 -3.78 7.79
CA ILE A 105 -8.33 -2.58 7.95
C ILE A 105 -7.25 -2.50 6.87
N ASP A 106 -6.52 -3.59 6.61
CA ASP A 106 -5.47 -3.64 5.59
C ASP A 106 -6.05 -3.43 4.17
N ILE A 107 -7.21 -4.02 3.87
CA ILE A 107 -7.91 -3.81 2.60
C ILE A 107 -8.39 -2.36 2.46
N MET A 108 -8.97 -1.76 3.50
CA MET A 108 -9.37 -0.35 3.46
C MET A 108 -8.17 0.57 3.21
N LEU A 109 -7.05 0.33 3.90
CA LEU A 109 -5.81 1.08 3.65
C LEU A 109 -5.34 0.93 2.20
N LEU A 110 -5.36 -0.29 1.64
CA LEU A 110 -5.00 -0.56 0.24
C LEU A 110 -5.82 0.28 -0.73
N PHE A 111 -7.14 0.27 -0.61
CA PHE A 111 -8.02 1.02 -1.50
C PHE A 111 -7.89 2.53 -1.32
N LEU A 112 -7.74 3.02 -0.08
CA LEU A 112 -7.50 4.44 0.19
C LEU A 112 -6.17 4.92 -0.38
N ALA A 113 -5.10 4.14 -0.23
CA ALA A 113 -3.76 4.47 -0.73
C ALA A 113 -3.73 4.52 -2.27
N LEU A 114 -4.24 3.48 -2.92
CA LEU A 114 -4.25 3.40 -4.38
C LEU A 114 -5.14 4.48 -5.00
N SER A 115 -6.34 4.70 -4.46
CA SER A 115 -7.23 5.74 -4.96
C SER A 115 -6.64 7.14 -4.75
N HIS A 116 -6.12 7.45 -3.56
CA HIS A 116 -5.51 8.76 -3.28
C HIS A 116 -4.29 9.02 -4.16
N GLY A 117 -3.41 8.03 -4.27
CA GLY A 117 -2.20 8.09 -5.10
C GLY A 117 -2.55 8.27 -6.57
N MET A 118 -3.47 7.46 -7.11
CA MET A 118 -3.83 7.53 -8.53
C MET A 118 -4.55 8.83 -8.88
N LEU A 119 -5.45 9.31 -8.03
CA LEU A 119 -6.09 10.62 -8.20
C LEU A 119 -5.06 11.75 -8.15
N GLY A 120 -4.04 11.68 -7.27
CA GLY A 120 -2.94 12.64 -7.21
C GLY A 120 -2.07 12.63 -8.47
N VAL A 121 -1.59 11.45 -8.87
CA VAL A 121 -0.78 11.24 -10.08
C VAL A 121 -1.52 11.71 -11.33
N SER A 122 -2.82 11.43 -11.44
CA SER A 122 -3.63 11.88 -12.59
C SER A 122 -3.63 13.40 -12.75
N ARG A 123 -3.60 14.14 -11.64
CA ARG A 123 -3.54 15.61 -11.65
C ARG A 123 -2.14 16.11 -12.00
N ALA A 124 -1.12 15.54 -11.38
CA ALA A 124 0.27 15.87 -11.71
C ALA A 124 0.57 15.62 -13.20
N LEU A 125 0.08 14.52 -13.78
CA LEU A 125 0.17 14.26 -15.21
C LEU A 125 -0.55 15.32 -16.06
N GLY A 126 -1.67 15.86 -15.55
CA GLY A 126 -2.35 17.01 -16.13
C GLY A 126 -1.49 18.26 -16.21
N ASP A 127 -0.69 18.51 -15.17
CA ASP A 127 0.12 19.71 -15.01
C ASP A 127 1.44 19.64 -15.79
N TYR A 128 2.05 18.45 -15.89
CA TYR A 128 3.39 18.29 -16.49
C TYR A 128 3.39 17.67 -17.90
N VAL A 129 2.37 16.89 -18.29
CA VAL A 129 2.30 16.24 -19.61
C VAL A 129 1.37 17.00 -20.54
N HIS A 130 1.98 17.83 -21.38
CA HIS A 130 1.28 18.69 -22.33
C HIS A 130 0.71 17.92 -23.54
N ASN A 131 1.31 16.77 -23.92
CA ASN A 131 0.79 15.93 -24.98
C ASN A 131 -0.42 15.13 -24.48
N GLU A 132 -1.61 15.48 -24.98
CA GLU A 132 -2.88 14.91 -24.54
C GLU A 132 -2.97 13.39 -24.73
N ARG A 133 -2.43 12.85 -25.83
CA ARG A 133 -2.46 11.39 -26.08
C ARG A 133 -1.61 10.66 -25.07
N ILE A 134 -0.37 11.13 -24.85
CA ILE A 134 0.56 10.53 -23.89
C ILE A 134 -0.03 10.60 -22.48
N ARG A 135 -0.60 11.75 -22.09
CA ARG A 135 -1.26 11.93 -20.80
C ARG A 135 -2.41 10.93 -20.60
N LYS A 136 -3.31 10.80 -21.57
CA LYS A 136 -4.45 9.87 -21.49
C LYS A 136 -3.99 8.42 -21.37
N ILE A 137 -2.98 8.03 -22.15
CA ILE A 137 -2.38 6.68 -22.08
C ILE A 137 -1.75 6.46 -20.69
N ALA A 138 -0.96 7.40 -20.18
CA ALA A 138 -0.32 7.29 -18.87
C ALA A 138 -1.34 7.18 -17.73
N VAL A 139 -2.41 7.99 -17.76
CA VAL A 139 -3.51 7.91 -16.79
C VAL A 139 -4.22 6.56 -16.88
N ALA A 140 -4.54 6.08 -18.09
CA ALA A 140 -5.20 4.78 -18.28
C ALA A 140 -4.32 3.63 -17.77
N MET A 141 -3.03 3.64 -18.09
CA MET A 141 -2.07 2.67 -17.57
C MET A 141 -1.99 2.71 -16.04
N GLY A 142 -1.94 3.90 -15.44
CA GLY A 142 -1.91 4.05 -13.98
C GLY A 142 -3.16 3.47 -13.30
N TRP A 143 -4.35 3.68 -13.87
CA TRP A 143 -5.58 3.06 -13.36
C TRP A 143 -5.58 1.54 -13.51
N THR A 144 -5.12 1.03 -14.65
CA THR A 144 -4.96 -0.42 -14.86
C THR A 144 -4.04 -1.03 -13.80
N VAL A 145 -2.87 -0.43 -13.55
CA VAL A 145 -1.94 -0.88 -12.52
C VAL A 145 -2.58 -0.82 -11.13
N SER A 146 -3.28 0.27 -10.82
CA SER A 146 -3.97 0.43 -9.53
C SER A 146 -5.02 -0.66 -9.30
N VAL A 147 -5.80 -1.03 -10.31
CA VAL A 147 -6.79 -2.11 -10.22
C VAL A 147 -6.12 -3.47 -10.02
N LEU A 148 -5.04 -3.74 -10.77
CA LEU A 148 -4.28 -5.00 -10.64
C LEU A 148 -3.65 -5.14 -9.24
N LEU A 149 -3.10 -4.06 -8.70
CA LEU A 149 -2.55 -4.04 -7.34
C LEU A 149 -3.64 -4.19 -6.28
N ALA A 150 -4.79 -3.53 -6.44
CA ALA A 150 -5.92 -3.69 -5.53
C ALA A 150 -6.42 -5.13 -5.50
N TRP A 151 -6.53 -5.76 -6.68
CA TRP A 151 -6.88 -7.18 -6.80
C TRP A 151 -5.86 -8.08 -6.13
N GLN A 152 -4.57 -7.95 -6.48
CA GLN A 152 -3.50 -8.78 -5.93
C GLN A 152 -3.37 -8.62 -4.41
N GLY A 153 -3.40 -7.38 -3.90
CA GLY A 153 -3.34 -7.13 -2.46
C GLY A 153 -4.54 -7.72 -1.71
N THR A 154 -5.74 -7.62 -2.28
CA THR A 154 -6.94 -8.24 -1.69
C THR A 154 -6.82 -9.76 -1.66
N MET A 155 -6.38 -10.39 -2.74
CA MET A 155 -6.16 -11.85 -2.79
C MET A 155 -5.11 -12.31 -1.78
N ALA A 156 -4.01 -11.56 -1.64
CA ALA A 156 -2.96 -11.86 -0.67
C ALA A 156 -3.45 -11.83 0.78
N VAL A 157 -4.34 -10.89 1.14
CA VAL A 157 -4.93 -10.81 2.49
C VAL A 157 -6.00 -11.89 2.68
N MET A 158 -6.81 -12.14 1.66
CA MET A 158 -7.93 -13.08 1.75
C MET A 158 -7.47 -14.54 1.79
N SER A 159 -6.36 -14.89 1.13
CA SER A 159 -5.81 -16.25 1.10
C SER A 159 -5.36 -16.76 2.47
N VAL A 160 -5.04 -15.87 3.42
CA VAL A 160 -4.64 -16.26 4.76
C VAL A 160 -5.76 -17.02 5.47
N GLY A 161 -5.50 -18.28 5.84
CA GLY A 161 -6.49 -19.13 6.52
C GLY A 161 -7.55 -19.74 5.58
N MET A 162 -7.38 -19.62 4.26
CA MET A 162 -8.10 -20.46 3.31
C MET A 162 -7.37 -21.81 3.24
N ASN A 163 -8.00 -22.85 3.79
CA ASN A 163 -7.48 -24.22 3.82
C ASN A 163 -8.07 -25.03 2.66
#